data_AF-A0A8S3J3X9-F1
#
_entry.id   AF-A0A8S3J3X9-F1
#
_cell.length_a   1.000
_cell.length_b   1.000
_cell.length_c   1.000
_cell.angle_alpha   90.00
_cell.angle_beta   90.00
_cell.angle_gamma   90.00
#
_symmetry.space_group_name_H-M   'P 1'
#
loop_
_entity.id
_entity.type
_entity.pdbx_description
1 polymer ?
#
loop_
_entity_poly.entity_id
_entity_poly.type
_entity_poly.pdbx_seq_one_letter_code
_entity_poly.pdbx_strand_id
1 'polypeptide(L)'
;GEKPAEQEEEEEKKEDDWKPYIPEKPSAALFAVYTSPDTFWLSMDEYDAGYLYHCQFGNKDDRFQYNSERLDAVLSTLPVPETDLAFGDDIPLTSILIREQLNCIFVGLKNGFIRIYPYCGTEVFESLNDFWTKGAHDSEYGMVTNLVTSFDNRFALSGGADGNIFGYVVKGDLDILQQSSESPKMPVFA
;
A
#
# COMPACT_ATOMS: atom_id res chain seq x y z
N GLY A 1 -27.14 -49.87 -50.18
CA GLY A 1 -26.25 -48.70 -50.28
C GLY A 1 -26.19 -48.09 -48.90
N GLU A 2 -25.10 -48.34 -48.18
CA GLU A 2 -24.86 -47.78 -46.85
C GLU A 2 -24.46 -46.30 -47.00
N LYS A 3 -25.09 -45.43 -46.20
CA LYS A 3 -24.65 -44.04 -46.03
C LYS A 3 -23.46 -44.03 -45.06
N PRO A 4 -22.38 -43.28 -45.32
CA PRO A 4 -21.30 -43.16 -44.36
C PRO A 4 -21.73 -42.26 -43.20
N ALA A 5 -21.38 -42.67 -41.98
CA ALA A 5 -21.50 -41.87 -40.78
C ALA A 5 -20.40 -40.79 -40.80
N GLU A 6 -20.80 -39.52 -40.78
CA GLU A 6 -19.91 -38.40 -40.50
C GLU A 6 -19.45 -38.51 -39.04
N GLN A 7 -18.14 -38.71 -38.85
CA GLN A 7 -17.49 -38.54 -37.56
C GLN A 7 -17.26 -37.04 -37.37
N GLU A 8 -18.04 -36.43 -36.48
CA GLU A 8 -17.72 -35.11 -35.93
C GLU A 8 -16.50 -35.26 -35.02
N GLU A 9 -15.35 -34.75 -35.46
CA GLU A 9 -14.18 -34.56 -34.61
C GLU A 9 -14.48 -33.40 -33.66
N GLU A 10 -14.69 -33.71 -32.37
CA GLU A 10 -14.69 -32.71 -31.30
C GLU A 10 -13.27 -32.13 -31.19
N GLU A 11 -13.06 -30.92 -31.72
CA GLU A 11 -11.88 -30.13 -31.42
C GLU A 11 -11.86 -29.78 -29.92
N GLU A 12 -11.10 -30.53 -29.12
CA GLU A 12 -10.73 -30.14 -27.75
C GLU A 12 -10.02 -28.77 -27.80
N LYS A 13 -10.76 -27.71 -27.48
CA LYS A 13 -10.18 -26.39 -27.22
C LYS A 13 -9.28 -26.52 -26.00
N LYS A 14 -7.96 -26.55 -26.22
CA LYS A 14 -6.98 -26.33 -25.16
C LYS A 14 -7.25 -24.97 -24.54
N GLU A 15 -7.61 -24.95 -23.26
CA GLU A 15 -7.67 -23.72 -22.49
C GLU A 15 -6.26 -23.11 -22.49
N ASP A 16 -6.14 -21.85 -22.92
CA ASP A 16 -4.87 -21.13 -22.89
C ASP A 16 -4.40 -20.99 -21.44
N ASP A 17 -3.17 -21.44 -21.15
CA ASP A 17 -2.53 -21.25 -19.84
C ASP A 17 -2.57 -19.76 -19.47
N TRP A 18 -3.07 -19.45 -18.28
CA TRP A 18 -3.12 -18.08 -17.78
C TRP A 18 -1.72 -17.45 -17.77
N LYS A 19 -1.62 -16.22 -18.26
CA LYS A 19 -0.41 -15.40 -18.21
C LYS A 19 -0.71 -14.09 -17.48
N PRO A 20 0.17 -13.64 -16.57
CA PRO A 20 0.02 -12.34 -15.95
C PRO A 20 0.10 -11.26 -17.02
N TYR A 21 -0.82 -10.29 -16.96
CA TYR A 21 -0.72 -9.10 -17.78
C TYR A 21 0.41 -8.21 -17.25
N ILE A 22 1.26 -7.74 -18.17
CA ILE A 22 2.35 -6.79 -17.87
C ILE A 22 2.03 -5.52 -18.65
N PRO A 23 1.83 -4.36 -17.97
CA PRO A 23 1.53 -3.12 -18.65
C PRO A 23 2.71 -2.67 -19.53
N GLU A 24 2.41 -2.10 -20.70
CA GLU A 24 3.45 -1.61 -21.64
C GLU A 24 4.33 -0.52 -21.02
N LYS A 25 3.71 0.34 -20.20
CA LYS A 25 4.37 1.40 -19.44
C LYS A 25 4.44 0.96 -17.98
N PRO A 26 5.64 0.93 -17.36
CA PRO A 26 5.75 0.68 -15.92
C PRO A 26 5.01 1.73 -15.11
N SER A 27 4.34 1.27 -14.05
CA SER A 27 3.73 2.14 -13.06
C SER A 27 4.78 3.02 -12.37
N ALA A 28 4.38 4.22 -11.95
CA ALA A 28 5.29 5.13 -11.25
C ALA A 28 5.52 4.66 -9.82
N ALA A 29 6.78 4.70 -9.36
CA ALA A 29 7.11 4.59 -7.94
C ALA A 29 6.75 5.89 -7.21
N LEU A 30 5.90 5.80 -6.19
CA LEU A 30 5.40 6.95 -5.43
C LEU A 30 6.28 7.26 -4.23
N PHE A 31 6.63 6.23 -3.45
CA PHE A 31 7.66 6.34 -2.41
C PHE A 31 8.33 4.99 -2.18
N ALA A 32 9.54 5.05 -1.60
CA ALA A 32 10.21 3.90 -1.03
C ALA A 32 10.78 4.24 0.35
N VAL A 33 10.71 3.29 1.29
CA VAL A 33 11.27 3.44 2.63
C VAL A 33 12.08 2.22 3.02
N TYR A 34 13.27 2.45 3.57
CA TYR A 34 14.11 1.38 4.10
C TYR A 34 13.50 0.78 5.37
N THR A 35 13.56 -0.54 5.49
CA THR A 35 13.19 -1.26 6.72
C THR A 35 14.38 -1.99 7.34
N SER A 36 15.29 -2.47 6.50
CA SER A 36 16.56 -3.04 6.89
C SER A 36 17.64 -2.60 5.88
N PRO A 37 18.93 -2.87 6.14
CA PRO A 37 20.02 -2.46 5.23
C PRO A 37 19.83 -2.89 3.77
N ASP A 38 19.14 -4.00 3.52
CA ASP A 38 18.98 -4.59 2.19
C ASP A 38 17.52 -4.70 1.73
N THR A 39 16.56 -4.19 2.51
CA THR A 39 15.13 -4.27 2.17
C THR A 39 14.43 -2.91 2.27
N PHE A 40 13.40 -2.75 1.44
CA PHE A 40 12.59 -1.55 1.38
C PHE A 40 11.13 -1.89 1.09
N TRP A 41 10.22 -1.05 1.57
CA TRP A 41 8.85 -1.02 1.08
C TRP A 41 8.72 -0.03 -0.05
N LEU A 42 7.91 -0.37 -1.05
CA LEU A 42 7.65 0.41 -2.25
C LEU A 42 6.15 0.56 -2.45
N SER A 43 5.68 1.77 -2.71
CA SER A 43 4.34 2.03 -3.21
C SER A 43 4.38 2.51 -4.66
N MET A 44 3.41 2.05 -5.44
CA MET A 44 3.30 2.29 -6.87
C MET A 44 1.93 2.92 -7.22
N ASP A 45 1.85 3.55 -8.38
CA ASP A 45 0.61 4.12 -8.94
C ASP A 45 0.01 3.23 -10.04
N GLU A 46 -1.06 3.68 -10.68
CA GLU A 46 -1.65 3.09 -11.89
C GLU A 46 -1.98 1.58 -11.72
N TYR A 47 -1.40 0.71 -12.55
CA TYR A 47 -1.72 -0.72 -12.58
C TYR A 47 -1.29 -1.46 -11.31
N ASP A 48 -0.23 -0.97 -10.66
CA ASP A 48 0.36 -1.57 -9.45
C ASP A 48 -0.12 -0.87 -8.16
N ALA A 49 -1.17 -0.05 -8.26
CA ALA A 49 -1.79 0.58 -7.10
C ALA A 49 -2.57 -0.45 -6.24
N GLY A 50 -2.97 -0.05 -5.04
CA GLY A 50 -3.68 -0.94 -4.11
C GLY A 50 -2.78 -1.93 -3.36
N TYR A 51 -1.47 -1.92 -3.58
CA TYR A 51 -0.51 -2.75 -2.87
C TYR A 51 0.71 -1.98 -2.37
N LEU A 52 1.31 -2.52 -1.31
CA LEU A 52 2.64 -2.17 -0.87
C LEU A 52 3.57 -3.36 -1.06
N TYR A 53 4.72 -3.14 -1.69
CA TYR A 53 5.64 -4.19 -2.11
C TYR A 53 6.85 -4.19 -1.17
N HIS A 54 7.13 -5.33 -0.54
CA HIS A 54 8.36 -5.54 0.22
C HIS A 54 9.42 -6.08 -0.74
N CYS A 55 10.49 -5.32 -0.93
CA CYS A 55 11.52 -5.61 -1.90
C CYS A 55 12.87 -5.78 -1.22
N GLN A 56 13.72 -6.64 -1.79
CA GLN A 56 15.12 -6.79 -1.42
C GLN A 56 16.03 -6.33 -2.55
N PHE A 57 17.08 -5.57 -2.23
CA PHE A 57 18.09 -5.20 -3.20
C PHE A 57 18.89 -6.42 -3.67
N GLY A 58 19.13 -6.50 -4.98
CA GLY A 58 20.06 -7.47 -5.56
C GLY A 58 21.51 -7.29 -5.07
N ASN A 59 22.32 -8.35 -5.20
CA ASN A 59 23.67 -8.38 -4.65
C ASN A 59 24.62 -7.40 -5.37
N LYS A 60 25.56 -6.80 -4.63
CA LYS A 60 26.43 -5.72 -5.13
C LYS A 60 27.42 -6.16 -6.21
N ASP A 61 27.77 -7.44 -6.25
CA ASP A 61 28.71 -8.00 -7.22
C ASP A 61 28.06 -8.25 -8.59
N ASP A 62 26.73 -8.33 -8.63
CA ASP A 62 25.96 -8.45 -9.87
C ASP A 62 25.67 -7.10 -10.55
N ARG A 63 26.15 -6.00 -9.96
CA ARG A 63 25.89 -4.63 -10.44
C ARG A 63 26.37 -4.35 -11.87
N PHE A 64 27.27 -5.17 -12.40
CA PHE A 64 27.84 -5.04 -13.75
C PHE A 64 27.32 -6.07 -14.76
N GLN A 65 26.46 -6.99 -14.35
CA GLN A 65 25.81 -7.94 -15.25
C GLN A 65 24.40 -7.42 -15.58
N TYR A 66 24.27 -6.70 -16.68
CA TYR A 66 22.98 -6.29 -17.24
C TYR A 66 22.35 -7.52 -17.94
N ASN A 67 21.89 -8.51 -17.17
CA ASN A 67 21.00 -9.55 -17.69
C ASN A 67 19.57 -9.25 -17.23
N SER A 68 18.58 -9.71 -18.00
CA SER A 68 17.15 -9.58 -17.71
C SER A 68 16.68 -10.37 -16.48
N GLU A 69 17.59 -11.02 -15.74
CA GLU A 69 17.33 -11.80 -14.54
C GLU A 69 17.75 -11.05 -13.26
N ARG A 70 18.29 -9.83 -13.39
CA ARG A 70 18.44 -8.92 -12.24
C ARG A 70 17.09 -8.41 -11.81
N LEU A 71 16.56 -9.01 -10.76
CA LEU A 71 15.36 -8.53 -10.11
C LEU A 71 15.69 -8.32 -8.64
N ASP A 72 15.63 -7.05 -8.22
CA ASP A 72 15.28 -6.79 -6.83
C ASP A 72 14.03 -7.65 -6.55
N ALA A 73 14.14 -8.58 -5.60
CA ALA A 73 13.12 -9.59 -5.42
C ALA A 73 11.98 -8.99 -4.60
N VAL A 74 10.75 -9.12 -5.11
CA VAL A 74 9.56 -8.88 -4.29
C VAL A 74 9.45 -10.04 -3.31
N LEU A 75 9.75 -9.76 -2.04
CA LEU A 75 9.67 -10.70 -0.94
C LEU A 75 8.22 -10.98 -0.55
N SER A 76 7.39 -9.93 -0.54
CA SER A 76 5.97 -10.02 -0.22
C SER A 76 5.21 -8.78 -0.72
N THR A 77 3.89 -8.89 -0.74
CA THR A 77 2.97 -7.80 -1.10
C THR A 77 1.87 -7.70 -0.05
N LEU A 78 1.56 -6.48 0.40
CA LEU A 78 0.45 -6.20 1.31
C LEU A 78 -0.65 -5.46 0.55
N PRO A 79 -1.89 -5.99 0.50
CA PRO A 79 -3.01 -5.25 -0.06
C PRO A 79 -3.38 -4.08 0.85
N VAL A 80 -3.68 -2.94 0.25
CA VAL A 80 -4.21 -1.76 0.93
C VAL A 80 -5.72 -1.97 1.06
N PRO A 81 -6.27 -2.07 2.29
CA PRO A 81 -7.70 -2.36 2.43
C PRO A 81 -8.55 -1.22 1.89
N GLU A 82 -9.62 -1.59 1.21
CA GLU A 82 -10.69 -0.68 0.83
C GLU A 82 -11.43 -0.17 2.06
N THR A 83 -12.06 1.00 1.93
CA THR A 83 -12.96 1.52 2.97
C THR A 83 -14.11 2.27 2.33
N ASP A 84 -15.31 2.14 2.91
CA ASP A 84 -16.48 2.92 2.50
C ASP A 84 -16.26 4.45 2.56
N LEU A 85 -15.27 4.91 3.34
CA LEU A 85 -14.95 6.32 3.54
C LEU A 85 -13.98 6.89 2.50
N ALA A 86 -13.20 6.03 1.83
CA ALA A 86 -12.21 6.42 0.84
C ALA A 86 -12.73 5.94 -0.52
N PHE A 87 -13.34 6.85 -1.28
CA PHE A 87 -13.90 6.51 -2.59
C PHE A 87 -12.81 6.00 -3.54
N GLY A 88 -13.02 4.81 -4.10
CA GLY A 88 -12.18 4.23 -5.15
C GLY A 88 -11.48 2.93 -4.72
N ASP A 89 -11.37 2.01 -5.67
CA ASP A 89 -10.58 0.79 -5.54
C ASP A 89 -9.09 1.13 -5.73
N ASP A 90 -8.19 0.35 -5.13
CA ASP A 90 -6.74 0.42 -5.35
C ASP A 90 -6.12 1.83 -5.20
N ILE A 91 -6.53 2.58 -4.18
CA ILE A 91 -6.06 3.97 -4.01
C ILE A 91 -4.54 4.00 -3.70
N PRO A 92 -3.73 4.69 -4.51
CA PRO A 92 -2.29 4.73 -4.30
C PRO A 92 -1.88 5.43 -3.01
N LEU A 93 -0.85 4.88 -2.36
CA LEU A 93 -0.19 5.49 -1.22
C LEU A 93 0.92 6.41 -1.74
N THR A 94 0.86 7.68 -1.36
CA THR A 94 1.61 8.76 -2.05
C THR A 94 2.72 9.35 -1.20
N SER A 95 2.62 9.22 0.12
CA SER A 95 3.65 9.68 1.05
C SER A 95 3.60 8.86 2.34
N ILE A 96 4.72 8.79 3.05
CA ILE A 96 4.86 8.05 4.30
C ILE A 96 5.65 8.86 5.31
N LEU A 97 5.25 8.80 6.58
CA LEU A 97 5.95 9.39 7.71
C LEU A 97 5.90 8.42 8.91
N ILE A 98 7.05 7.85 9.24
CA ILE A 98 7.21 6.97 10.41
C ILE A 98 7.44 7.84 11.64
N ARG A 99 6.67 7.61 12.71
CA ARG A 99 6.72 8.32 13.99
C ARG A 99 7.00 7.33 15.11
N GLU A 100 8.26 6.88 15.21
CA GLU A 100 8.69 5.88 16.20
C GLU A 100 8.34 6.28 17.64
N GLN A 101 8.47 7.57 18.00
CA GLN A 101 8.16 8.03 19.37
C GLN A 101 6.67 7.94 19.72
N LEU A 102 5.81 7.78 18.72
CA LEU A 102 4.36 7.67 18.87
C LEU A 102 3.84 6.30 18.44
N ASN A 103 4.73 5.35 18.15
CA ASN A 103 4.38 4.00 17.69
C ASN A 103 3.36 4.02 16.55
N CYS A 104 3.54 4.92 15.57
CA CYS A 104 2.62 5.01 14.43
C CYS A 104 3.30 5.42 13.12
N ILE A 105 2.60 5.13 12.02
CA ILE A 105 3.01 5.48 10.66
C ILE A 105 1.86 6.22 9.99
N PHE A 106 2.14 7.42 9.51
CA PHE A 106 1.22 8.21 8.70
C PHE A 106 1.46 7.87 7.23
N VAL A 107 0.38 7.68 6.49
CA VAL A 107 0.42 7.41 5.05
C VAL A 107 -0.57 8.34 4.36
N GLY A 108 -0.10 9.09 3.37
CA GLY A 108 -0.93 9.96 2.54
C GLY A 108 -1.47 9.19 1.34
N LEU A 109 -2.72 9.45 0.95
CA LEU A 109 -3.38 8.80 -0.17
C LEU A 109 -3.64 9.78 -1.32
N LYS A 110 -3.77 9.23 -2.54
CA LYS A 110 -4.06 10.01 -3.76
C LYS A 110 -5.39 10.76 -3.70
N ASN A 111 -6.36 10.25 -2.94
CA ASN A 111 -7.67 10.86 -2.76
C ASN A 111 -7.73 11.87 -1.58
N GLY A 112 -6.59 12.41 -1.13
CA GLY A 112 -6.55 13.44 -0.09
C GLY A 112 -6.79 12.96 1.35
N PHE A 113 -6.92 11.65 1.56
CA PHE A 113 -6.98 11.05 2.89
C PHE A 113 -5.60 10.77 3.47
N ILE A 114 -5.52 10.78 4.79
CA ILE A 114 -4.38 10.28 5.55
C ILE A 114 -4.83 9.06 6.34
N ARG A 115 -4.07 7.97 6.24
CA ARG A 115 -4.19 6.79 7.09
C ARG A 115 -3.10 6.78 8.16
N ILE A 116 -3.43 6.28 9.34
CA ILE A 116 -2.50 6.13 10.46
C ILE A 116 -2.52 4.66 10.88
N TYR A 117 -1.37 4.01 10.78
CA TYR A 117 -1.14 2.62 11.17
C TYR A 117 -0.38 2.55 12.49
N PRO A 118 -0.60 1.53 13.33
CA PRO A 118 0.26 1.25 14.47
C PRO A 118 1.65 0.79 13.99
N TYR A 119 2.67 1.08 14.79
CA TYR A 119 4.06 0.67 14.54
C TYR A 119 4.66 0.04 15.79
N CYS A 120 5.14 -1.20 15.66
CA CYS A 120 5.65 -2.01 16.76
C CYS A 120 7.19 -2.01 16.89
N GLY A 121 7.91 -1.27 16.03
CA GLY A 121 9.37 -1.11 16.12
C GLY A 121 10.20 -2.17 15.39
N THR A 122 9.64 -3.35 15.10
CA THR A 122 10.37 -4.46 14.46
C THR A 122 10.22 -4.48 12.94
N GLU A 123 9.03 -4.13 12.44
CA GLU A 123 8.74 -4.02 11.01
C GLU A 123 7.87 -2.78 10.77
N VAL A 124 8.03 -2.15 9.60
CA VAL A 124 7.21 -0.97 9.25
C VAL A 124 5.77 -1.40 8.97
N PHE A 125 5.56 -2.54 8.30
CA PHE A 125 4.21 -3.04 8.02
C PHE A 125 4.16 -4.56 8.18
N GLU A 126 3.40 -5.05 9.16
CA GLU A 126 3.02 -6.46 9.26
C GLU A 126 1.66 -6.71 8.58
N SER A 127 0.77 -5.72 8.67
CA SER A 127 -0.59 -5.72 8.15
C SER A 127 -1.02 -4.29 7.89
N LEU A 128 -1.90 -4.10 6.91
CA LEU A 128 -2.55 -2.81 6.62
C LEU A 128 -4.02 -2.78 7.08
N ASN A 129 -4.46 -3.74 7.88
CA ASN A 129 -5.87 -3.88 8.29
C ASN A 129 -6.26 -2.98 9.48
N ASP A 130 -5.32 -2.69 10.38
CA ASP A 130 -5.59 -1.87 11.56
C ASP A 130 -5.14 -0.43 11.30
N PHE A 131 -6.08 0.47 11.04
CA PHE A 131 -5.77 1.87 10.76
C PHE A 131 -6.89 2.84 11.12
N TRP A 132 -6.49 4.09 11.29
CA TRP A 132 -7.39 5.24 11.35
C TRP A 132 -7.32 6.01 10.05
N THR A 133 -8.44 6.57 9.62
CA THR A 133 -8.52 7.35 8.38
C THR A 133 -9.06 8.75 8.67
N LYS A 134 -8.44 9.77 8.07
CA LYS A 134 -8.91 11.16 8.13
C LYS A 134 -8.85 11.80 6.75
N GLY A 135 -9.97 12.34 6.28
CA GLY A 135 -9.98 13.24 5.11
C GLY A 135 -9.22 14.51 5.47
N ALA A 136 -8.09 14.75 4.82
CA ALA A 136 -7.21 15.87 5.11
C ALA A 136 -7.34 16.97 4.07
N HIS A 137 -7.34 16.58 2.80
CA HIS A 137 -7.36 17.45 1.63
C HIS A 137 -8.59 17.15 0.76
N ASP A 138 -8.78 17.96 -0.28
CA ASP A 138 -9.82 17.73 -1.29
C ASP A 138 -9.74 16.30 -1.87
N SER A 139 -10.89 15.63 -2.01
CA SER A 139 -10.92 14.22 -2.39
C SER A 139 -10.70 13.96 -3.87
N GLU A 140 -10.84 14.96 -4.73
CA GLU A 140 -10.68 14.83 -6.18
C GLU A 140 -9.32 15.35 -6.66
N TYR A 141 -8.88 16.50 -6.16
CA TYR A 141 -7.67 17.18 -6.62
C TYR A 141 -6.63 17.39 -5.51
N GLY A 142 -6.91 16.93 -4.28
CA GLY A 142 -6.10 17.18 -3.10
C GLY A 142 -5.19 16.03 -2.69
N MET A 143 -4.59 15.29 -3.61
CA MET A 143 -3.62 14.22 -3.28
C MET A 143 -2.63 14.65 -2.20
N VAL A 144 -2.40 13.79 -1.19
CA VAL A 144 -1.45 14.06 -0.11
C VAL A 144 -0.01 13.91 -0.60
N THR A 145 0.59 15.01 -1.03
CA THR A 145 1.92 15.02 -1.62
C THR A 145 3.05 14.81 -0.61
N ASN A 146 2.88 15.24 0.64
CA ASN A 146 3.94 15.26 1.63
C ASN A 146 3.39 15.05 3.04
N LEU A 147 4.15 14.30 3.84
CA LEU A 147 3.95 14.17 5.28
C LEU A 147 5.28 14.40 5.98
N VAL A 148 5.33 15.36 6.90
CA VAL A 148 6.55 15.71 7.63
C VAL A 148 6.26 15.97 9.10
N THR A 149 7.31 15.94 9.92
CA THR A 149 7.23 16.28 11.35
C THR A 149 7.76 17.69 11.59
N SER A 150 7.23 18.39 12.59
CA SER A 150 7.85 19.62 13.10
C SER A 150 9.21 19.31 13.71
N PHE A 151 10.07 20.32 13.80
CA PHE A 151 11.42 20.21 14.38
C PHE A 151 11.44 19.57 15.77
N ASP A 152 10.44 19.88 16.60
CA ASP A 152 10.29 19.39 17.97
C ASP A 152 9.42 18.13 18.09
N ASN A 153 9.07 17.50 16.96
CA ASN A 153 8.21 16.32 16.88
C ASN A 153 6.80 16.47 17.48
N ARG A 154 6.34 17.69 17.76
CA ARG A 154 5.00 17.93 18.35
C ARG A 154 3.87 17.92 17.32
N PHE A 155 4.18 18.19 16.06
CA PHE A 155 3.19 18.26 14.99
C PHE A 155 3.56 17.33 13.85
N ALA A 156 2.57 16.64 13.30
CA ALA A 156 2.64 16.13 11.94
C ALA A 156 2.04 17.19 11.00
N LEU A 157 2.61 17.34 9.82
CA LEU A 157 2.15 18.29 8.80
C LEU A 157 1.87 17.52 7.51
N SER A 158 0.78 17.86 6.83
CA SER A 158 0.48 17.36 5.48
C SER A 158 0.44 18.51 4.48
N GLY A 159 0.92 18.24 3.27
CA GLY A 159 0.76 19.13 2.11
C GLY A 159 -0.02 18.43 1.01
N GLY A 160 -1.00 19.12 0.43
CA GLY A 160 -1.86 18.58 -0.62
C GLY A 160 -1.64 19.24 -1.97
N ALA A 161 -2.01 18.54 -3.03
CA ALA A 161 -2.07 19.09 -4.38
C ALA A 161 -3.15 20.18 -4.54
N ASP A 162 -4.06 20.29 -3.57
CA ASP A 162 -5.03 21.38 -3.42
C ASP A 162 -4.40 22.71 -2.95
N GLY A 163 -3.09 22.72 -2.69
CA GLY A 163 -2.35 23.90 -2.24
C GLY A 163 -2.47 24.19 -0.75
N ASN A 164 -3.17 23.34 0.00
CA ASN A 164 -3.33 23.49 1.44
C ASN A 164 -2.22 22.78 2.22
N ILE A 165 -1.94 23.29 3.42
CA ILE A 165 -1.08 22.65 4.41
C ILE A 165 -1.85 22.54 5.72
N PHE A 166 -1.92 21.35 6.29
CA PHE A 166 -2.57 21.10 7.57
C PHE A 166 -1.57 20.64 8.62
N GLY A 167 -1.82 21.01 9.88
CA GLY A 167 -1.02 20.58 11.02
C GLY A 167 -1.85 19.83 12.04
N TYR A 168 -1.28 18.74 12.56
CA TYR A 168 -1.93 17.82 13.47
C TYR A 168 -1.13 17.70 14.76
N VAL A 169 -1.82 17.88 15.89
CA VAL A 169 -1.27 17.47 17.18
C VAL A 169 -1.68 16.03 17.41
N VAL A 170 -0.70 15.14 17.46
CA VAL A 170 -0.93 13.73 17.81
C VAL A 170 -0.71 13.61 19.31
N LYS A 171 -1.76 13.29 20.07
CA LYS A 171 -1.71 13.15 21.53
C LYS A 171 -1.93 11.69 21.91
N GLY A 172 -1.02 11.14 22.72
CA GLY A 172 -1.21 9.89 23.49
C GLY A 172 -0.69 8.61 22.81
N ASP A 173 -0.41 7.61 23.64
CA ASP A 173 0.02 6.26 23.27
C ASP A 173 -1.00 5.61 22.33
N LEU A 174 -0.57 5.22 21.13
CA LEU A 174 -1.38 4.47 20.16
C LEU A 174 -1.62 3.00 20.58
N ASP A 175 -1.31 2.63 21.82
CA ASP A 175 -1.55 1.30 22.42
C ASP A 175 -3.04 0.88 22.40
N ILE A 176 -3.95 1.79 22.07
CA ILE A 176 -5.39 1.55 21.93
C ILE A 176 -5.70 0.57 20.78
N LEU A 177 -4.86 0.49 19.74
CA LEU A 177 -5.06 -0.47 18.64
C LEU A 177 -4.62 -1.91 18.98
N GLN A 178 -3.76 -2.11 19.98
CA GLN A 178 -3.40 -3.46 20.44
C GLN A 178 -4.49 -4.11 21.31
N GLN A 179 -5.48 -3.35 21.79
CA GLN A 179 -6.55 -3.85 22.65
C GLN A 179 -7.85 -4.20 21.90
N SER A 180 -7.96 -3.94 20.59
CA SER A 180 -9.19 -4.18 19.82
C SER A 180 -9.36 -5.62 19.32
N SER A 181 -8.48 -6.57 19.70
CA SER A 181 -8.74 -8.00 19.46
C SER A 181 -9.82 -8.57 20.38
N GLU A 182 -10.26 -7.84 21.41
CA GLU A 182 -11.47 -8.17 22.15
C GLU A 182 -12.67 -7.41 21.56
N SER A 183 -13.61 -8.19 21.03
CA SER A 183 -14.87 -7.66 20.51
C SER A 183 -15.55 -6.80 21.58
N PRO A 184 -15.98 -5.56 21.26
CA PRO A 184 -16.66 -4.72 22.24
C PRO A 184 -17.96 -5.41 22.65
N LYS A 185 -18.02 -5.86 23.91
CA LYS A 185 -19.26 -6.34 24.51
C LYS A 185 -20.22 -5.15 24.55
N MET A 186 -21.26 -5.20 23.74
CA MET A 186 -22.33 -4.20 23.79
C MET A 186 -22.84 -4.07 25.22
N PRO A 187 -22.94 -2.85 25.79
CA PRO A 187 -23.61 -2.69 27.07
C PRO A 187 -25.07 -3.07 26.88
N VAL A 188 -25.50 -4.11 27.58
CA VAL A 188 -26.91 -4.43 27.76
C VAL A 188 -27.45 -3.40 28.74
N PHE A 189 -28.30 -2.51 28.25
CA PHE A 189 -29.08 -1.63 29.12
C PHE A 189 -30.25 -2.43 29.70
N ALA A 190 -30.29 -2.53 31.02
CA ALA A 190 -31.45 -3.03 31.78
C ALA A 190 -32.44 -1.88 32.05
#